data_AF-A0A381P3R3-F1
#
_entry.id   AF-A0A381P3R3-F1
#
_cell.length_a   1.000
_cell.length_b   1.000
_cell.length_c   1.000
_cell.angle_alpha   90.00
_cell.angle_beta   90.00
_cell.angle_gamma   90.00
#
_symmetry.space_group_name_H-M   'P 1'
#
loop_
_entity.id
_entity.type
_entity.pdbx_description
1 polymer ?
#
loop_
_entity_poly.entity_id
_entity_poly.type
_entity_poly.pdbx_seq_one_letter_code
_entity_poly.pdbx_strand_id
1 'polypeptide(L)'
;VASAVMAHVDSTALAKYKGTYAPRNAFTNPGNSRLDIRVTQEIPAFMDGHKFVFYLDLLNVLNMLDDEDGRVFEYGYNNSRQIMVSGVTDDGKFKISGVDPDDSLYLQDGDGQSRWQLQMGLKYRF
;
A
#
# COMPACT_ATOMS: atom_id res chain seq x y z
N VAL A 1 27.45 12.81 -1.55
CA VAL A 1 26.16 13.32 -1.02
C VAL A 1 25.44 14.19 -2.05
N ALA A 2 25.98 15.35 -2.44
CA ALA A 2 25.31 16.25 -3.37
C ALA A 2 24.91 15.60 -4.71
N SER A 3 25.81 14.81 -5.33
CA SER A 3 25.51 14.09 -6.57
C SER A 3 24.37 13.08 -6.42
N ALA A 4 24.37 12.30 -5.33
CA ALA A 4 23.32 11.31 -5.06
C ALA A 4 21.96 11.97 -4.80
N VAL A 5 21.94 13.08 -4.06
CA VAL A 5 20.73 13.86 -3.79
C VAL A 5 20.17 14.45 -5.08
N MET A 6 21.02 15.04 -5.92
CA MET A 6 20.56 15.57 -7.20
C MET A 6 20.10 14.46 -8.14
N ALA A 7 20.76 13.30 -8.16
CA ALA A 7 20.29 12.15 -8.94
C ALA A 7 18.88 11.71 -8.52
N HIS A 8 18.57 11.69 -7.22
CA HIS A 8 17.24 11.38 -6.70
C HIS A 8 16.19 12.45 -7.05
N VAL A 9 16.55 13.74 -6.95
CA VAL A 9 15.66 14.83 -7.38
C VAL A 9 15.34 14.71 -8.87
N ASP A 10 16.32 14.34 -9.68
CA ASP A 10 16.22 14.28 -11.14
C ASP A 10 15.43 13.08 -11.64
N SER A 11 15.42 11.98 -10.89
CA SER A 11 14.68 10.76 -11.23
C SER A 11 13.22 10.78 -10.79
N THR A 12 12.78 11.79 -10.03
CA THR A 12 11.43 11.86 -9.45
C THR A 12 10.65 13.06 -9.96
N ALA A 13 9.39 13.17 -9.55
CA ALA A 13 8.57 14.35 -9.82
C ALA A 13 9.13 15.65 -9.20
N LEU A 14 10.11 15.54 -8.29
CA LEU A 14 10.80 16.69 -7.68
C LEU A 14 11.63 17.50 -8.69
N ALA A 15 12.04 16.90 -9.82
CA ALA A 15 12.82 17.58 -10.86
C ALA A 15 12.15 18.87 -11.34
N LYS A 16 10.81 18.91 -11.34
CA LYS A 16 9.99 20.06 -11.75
C LYS A 16 10.03 21.24 -10.78
N TYR A 17 10.50 21.02 -9.55
CA TYR A 17 10.49 22.00 -8.47
C TYR A 17 11.90 22.50 -8.08
N LYS A 18 12.94 22.15 -8.85
CA LYS A 18 14.31 22.63 -8.61
C LYS A 18 14.38 24.14 -8.50
N GLY A 19 15.13 24.63 -7.50
CA GLY A 19 15.25 26.07 -7.21
C GLY A 19 14.01 26.67 -6.53
N THR A 20 12.98 25.86 -6.28
CA THR A 20 11.75 26.25 -5.59
C THR A 20 11.39 25.19 -4.54
N TYR A 21 10.15 25.16 -4.07
CA TYR A 21 9.63 24.18 -3.12
C TYR A 21 8.58 23.28 -3.80
N ALA A 22 8.51 22.02 -3.37
CA ALA A 22 7.42 21.14 -3.78
C ALA A 22 6.12 21.58 -3.07
N PRO A 23 4.97 21.69 -3.78
CA PRO A 23 3.71 22.08 -3.17
C PRO A 23 3.21 21.03 -2.17
N ARG A 24 2.43 21.49 -1.17
CA ARG A 24 1.79 20.58 -0.22
C ARG A 24 0.78 19.68 -0.96
N ASN A 25 0.73 18.40 -0.59
CA ASN A 25 -0.21 17.41 -1.14
C ASN A 25 -0.15 17.26 -2.68
N ALA A 26 0.99 17.57 -3.31
CA ALA A 26 1.17 17.45 -4.76
C ALA A 26 1.47 16.01 -5.22
N PHE A 27 1.62 15.07 -4.30
CA PHE A 27 2.01 13.69 -4.56
C PHE A 27 1.04 12.73 -3.87
N THR A 28 0.97 11.51 -4.39
CA THR A 28 0.08 10.44 -3.91
C THR A 28 0.91 9.22 -3.51
N ASN A 29 0.36 8.40 -2.63
CA ASN A 29 0.94 7.09 -2.32
C ASN A 29 1.04 6.23 -3.59
N PRO A 30 1.91 5.20 -3.59
CA PRO A 30 1.87 4.15 -4.59
C PRO A 30 0.46 3.55 -4.71
N GLY A 31 0.04 3.25 -5.93
CA GLY A 31 -1.20 2.49 -6.14
C GLY A 31 -1.05 1.05 -5.62
N ASN A 32 -2.18 0.44 -5.26
CA ASN A 32 -2.25 -0.99 -4.96
C ASN A 32 -3.30 -1.66 -5.86
N SER A 33 -3.16 -2.97 -6.02
CA SER A 33 -4.08 -3.81 -6.78
C SER A 33 -4.49 -4.98 -5.93
N ARG A 34 -5.78 -5.32 -5.91
CA ARG A 34 -6.32 -6.44 -5.14
C ARG A 34 -7.40 -7.15 -5.93
N LEU A 35 -7.37 -8.48 -5.88
CA LEU A 35 -8.39 -9.34 -6.44
C LEU A 35 -9.03 -10.17 -5.32
N ASP A 36 -10.33 -10.04 -5.17
CA ASP A 36 -11.13 -10.82 -4.23
C ASP A 36 -12.11 -11.70 -5.03
N ILE A 37 -12.29 -12.95 -4.61
CA ILE A 37 -13.16 -13.93 -5.29
C ILE A 37 -14.19 -14.46 -4.28
N ARG A 38 -15.47 -14.44 -4.69
CA ARG A 38 -16.56 -15.12 -3.97
C ARG A 38 -17.16 -16.20 -4.86
N VAL A 39 -17.27 -17.41 -4.30
CA VAL A 39 -18.03 -18.52 -4.88
C VAL A 39 -19.24 -18.78 -4.01
N THR A 40 -20.43 -18.91 -4.61
CA THR A 40 -21.66 -19.23 -3.88
C THR A 40 -22.40 -20.34 -4.59
N GLN A 41 -22.76 -21.39 -3.84
CA GLN A 41 -23.45 -22.55 -4.34
C GLN A 41 -24.74 -22.76 -3.56
N GLU A 42 -25.86 -22.90 -4.27
CA GLU A 42 -27.11 -23.39 -3.71
C GLU A 42 -27.14 -24.91 -3.79
N ILE A 43 -27.49 -25.56 -2.68
CA ILE A 43 -27.58 -27.01 -2.53
C ILE A 43 -28.99 -27.32 -2.04
N PRO A 44 -29.76 -28.19 -2.72
CA PRO A 44 -31.06 -28.62 -2.25
C PRO A 44 -30.97 -29.15 -0.81
N ALA A 45 -31.93 -28.77 0.03
CA ALA A 45 -32.03 -29.30 1.39
C ALA A 45 -32.97 -30.51 1.44
N PHE A 46 -33.22 -31.01 2.65
CA PHE A 46 -34.03 -32.21 2.87
C PHE A 46 -35.54 -32.01 2.65
N MET A 47 -36.02 -30.76 2.67
CA MET A 47 -37.42 -30.41 2.48
C MET A 47 -37.63 -29.74 1.13
N ASP A 48 -38.75 -30.03 0.48
CA ASP A 48 -39.08 -29.41 -0.80
C ASP A 48 -39.19 -27.89 -0.67
N GLY A 49 -38.61 -27.17 -1.61
CA GLY A 49 -38.46 -25.70 -1.56
C GLY A 49 -37.34 -25.18 -0.65
N HIS A 50 -36.75 -26.00 0.22
CA HIS A 50 -35.67 -25.58 1.11
C HIS A 50 -34.29 -25.76 0.47
N LYS A 51 -33.33 -24.90 0.84
CA LYS A 51 -31.96 -24.97 0.33
C LYS A 51 -30.91 -24.53 1.34
N PHE A 52 -29.73 -25.13 1.23
CA PHE A 52 -28.50 -24.62 1.81
C PHE A 52 -27.80 -23.71 0.80
N VAL A 53 -27.23 -22.61 1.28
CA VAL A 53 -26.37 -21.71 0.51
C VAL A 53 -25.01 -21.74 1.14
N PHE A 54 -24.06 -22.36 0.47
CA PHE A 54 -22.65 -22.35 0.84
C PHE A 54 -21.96 -21.20 0.12
N TYR A 55 -21.11 -20.46 0.83
CA TYR A 55 -20.26 -19.44 0.23
C TYR A 55 -18.82 -19.57 0.71
N LEU A 56 -17.89 -19.25 -0.18
CA LEU A 56 -16.46 -19.19 0.04
C LEU A 56 -15.93 -17.87 -0.51
N ASP A 57 -15.26 -17.12 0.34
CA ASP A 57 -14.60 -15.86 0.05
C ASP A 57 -13.10 -16.04 0.15
N LEU A 58 -12.41 -15.74 -0.94
CA LEU A 58 -10.96 -15.66 -1.03
C LEU A 58 -10.59 -14.20 -1.22
N LEU A 59 -9.99 -13.63 -0.20
CA LEU A 59 -9.58 -12.23 -0.15
C LEU A 59 -8.09 -12.13 -0.47
N ASN A 60 -7.73 -11.14 -1.27
CA ASN A 60 -6.38 -10.88 -1.75
C ASN A 60 -5.74 -12.10 -2.43
N VAL A 61 -6.43 -12.62 -3.46
CA VAL A 61 -5.99 -13.78 -4.24
C VAL A 61 -4.65 -13.53 -4.93
N LEU A 62 -4.34 -12.29 -5.30
CA LEU A 62 -3.04 -11.95 -5.88
C LEU A 62 -1.91 -12.31 -4.90
N ASN A 63 -2.04 -11.89 -3.63
CA ASN A 63 -1.08 -12.22 -2.59
C ASN A 63 -0.98 -13.74 -2.27
N MET A 64 -2.08 -14.47 -2.48
CA MET A 64 -2.08 -15.94 -2.34
C MET A 64 -1.26 -16.64 -3.44
N LEU A 65 -1.21 -16.05 -4.64
CA LEU A 65 -0.46 -16.58 -5.78
C LEU A 65 1.00 -16.16 -5.78
N ASP A 66 1.27 -14.90 -5.41
CA ASP A 66 2.60 -14.31 -5.28
C ASP A 66 2.61 -13.37 -4.06
N ASP A 67 3.51 -13.60 -3.10
CA ASP A 67 3.52 -12.83 -1.86
C ASP A 67 4.00 -11.38 -2.05
N GLU A 68 4.57 -11.04 -3.22
CA GLU A 68 4.93 -9.68 -3.63
C GLU A 68 3.73 -8.88 -4.16
N ASP A 69 2.73 -9.57 -4.71
CA ASP A 69 1.51 -8.95 -5.21
C ASP A 69 0.49 -8.71 -4.08
N GLY A 70 -0.43 -7.77 -4.31
CA GLY A 70 -1.48 -7.45 -3.33
C GLY A 70 -0.98 -6.83 -2.02
N ARG A 71 0.29 -6.40 -1.98
CA ARG A 71 0.88 -5.63 -0.88
C ARG A 71 0.38 -4.18 -0.90
N VAL A 72 0.13 -3.63 0.28
CA VAL A 72 -0.25 -2.23 0.47
C VAL A 72 0.92 -1.49 1.11
N PHE A 73 1.37 -0.42 0.46
CA PHE A 73 2.44 0.43 0.97
C PHE A 73 1.91 1.81 1.34
N GLU A 74 2.37 2.33 2.47
CA GLU A 74 1.98 3.65 2.98
C GLU A 74 3.20 4.43 3.47
N TYR A 75 3.09 5.75 3.42
CA TYR A 75 4.08 6.65 3.99
C TYR A 75 3.75 6.92 5.46
N GLY A 76 4.72 6.64 6.35
CA GLY A 76 4.58 6.88 7.79
C GLY A 76 4.20 8.33 8.10
N TYR A 77 3.22 8.52 8.98
CA TYR A 77 2.72 9.84 9.38
C TYR A 77 2.28 10.74 8.21
N ASN A 78 1.90 10.16 7.06
CA ASN A 78 1.58 10.87 5.82
C ASN A 78 2.68 11.86 5.37
N ASN A 79 3.94 11.53 5.67
CA ASN A 79 5.09 12.35 5.30
C ASN A 79 6.08 11.48 4.52
N SER A 80 6.56 12.02 3.40
CA SER A 80 7.63 11.42 2.60
C SER A 80 8.92 12.17 2.96
N ARG A 81 9.86 11.45 3.59
CA ARG A 81 11.06 12.04 4.18
C ARG A 81 12.15 12.33 3.15
N GLN A 82 12.22 11.60 2.02
CA GLN A 82 13.14 11.60 0.85
C GLN A 82 14.58 12.09 1.02
N ILE A 83 14.78 13.28 1.60
CA ILE A 83 16.07 13.93 1.81
C ILE A 83 16.38 13.97 3.31
N MET A 84 17.52 13.39 3.69
CA MET A 84 18.01 13.45 5.06
C MET A 84 18.72 14.78 5.33
N VAL A 85 18.44 15.35 6.51
CA VAL A 85 19.11 16.54 7.03
C VAL A 85 19.79 16.24 8.37
N SER A 86 21.02 16.70 8.56
CA SER A 86 21.80 16.51 9.78
C SER A 86 21.84 17.73 10.69
N GLY A 87 21.04 18.75 10.37
CA GLY A 87 20.91 19.98 11.14
C GLY A 87 20.86 21.20 10.24
N VAL A 88 21.20 22.35 10.82
CA VAL A 88 21.18 23.64 10.16
C VAL A 88 22.57 24.27 10.31
N THR A 89 22.99 25.03 9.31
CA THR A 89 24.17 25.90 9.33
C THR A 89 23.89 27.17 10.12
N ASP A 90 24.93 27.90 10.51
CA ASP A 90 24.78 29.12 11.31
C ASP A 90 24.00 30.22 10.55
N ASP A 91 24.01 30.17 9.22
CA ASP A 91 23.23 31.01 8.31
C ASP A 91 21.82 30.45 7.98
N GLY A 92 21.35 29.45 8.72
CA GLY A 92 19.96 28.97 8.65
C GLY A 92 19.67 27.99 7.52
N LYS A 93 20.68 27.49 6.78
CA LYS A 93 20.48 26.52 5.69
C LYS A 93 20.55 25.08 6.20
N PHE A 94 19.67 24.22 5.70
CA PHE A 94 19.71 22.79 6.02
C PHE A 94 21.01 22.14 5.55
N LYS A 95 21.63 21.33 6.42
CA LYS A 95 22.76 20.47 6.09
C LYS A 95 22.22 19.16 5.52
N ILE A 96 22.23 19.02 4.20
CA ILE A 96 21.78 17.79 3.55
C ILE A 96 22.82 16.70 3.77
N SER A 97 22.40 15.60 4.39
CA SER A 97 23.26 14.46 4.71
C SER A 97 23.10 13.28 3.75
N GLY A 98 22.00 13.22 2.98
CA GLY A 98 21.80 12.14 2.00
C GLY A 98 20.37 12.03 1.48
N VAL A 99 20.12 10.90 0.81
CA VAL A 99 18.78 10.45 0.40
C VAL A 99 18.35 9.37 1.37
N ASP A 100 17.10 9.44 1.83
CA ASP A 100 16.49 8.42 2.67
C ASP A 100 16.09 7.21 1.82
N PRO A 101 16.71 6.03 2.01
CA PRO A 101 16.49 4.88 1.12
C PRO A 101 15.04 4.36 1.15
N ASP A 102 14.36 4.47 2.29
CA ASP A 102 13.01 3.93 2.45
C ASP A 102 11.95 5.02 2.30
N ASP A 103 12.33 6.30 2.30
CA ASP A 103 11.40 7.45 2.21
C ASP A 103 10.25 7.39 3.24
N SER A 104 10.43 6.69 4.36
CA SER A 104 9.37 6.30 5.31
C SER A 104 8.18 5.55 4.69
N LEU A 105 8.34 5.01 3.49
CA LEU A 105 7.45 4.04 2.87
C LEU A 105 7.59 2.70 3.60
N TYR A 106 6.48 2.13 4.03
CA TYR A 106 6.48 0.84 4.72
C TYR A 106 5.33 -0.02 4.25
N LEU A 107 5.50 -1.34 4.42
CA LEU A 107 4.45 -2.32 4.17
C LEU A 107 3.39 -2.20 5.28
N GLN A 108 2.19 -1.80 4.90
CA GLN A 108 1.04 -1.73 5.79
C GLN A 108 0.45 -3.14 5.96
N ASP A 109 0.66 -3.73 7.14
CA ASP A 109 0.17 -5.08 7.44
C ASP A 109 -0.24 -5.28 8.91
N GLY A 110 -0.47 -4.19 9.66
CA GLY A 110 -0.82 -4.24 11.08
C GLY A 110 -2.13 -5.01 11.36
N ASP A 111 -3.07 -4.98 10.41
CA ASP A 111 -4.36 -5.65 10.48
C ASP A 111 -4.50 -6.76 9.41
N GLY A 112 -3.38 -7.19 8.82
CA GLY A 112 -3.38 -8.17 7.73
C GLY A 112 -3.84 -7.60 6.39
N GLN A 113 -3.68 -6.28 6.17
CA GLN A 113 -4.04 -5.62 4.92
C GLN A 113 -3.32 -6.22 3.70
N SER A 114 -2.11 -6.72 3.89
CA SER A 114 -1.25 -7.28 2.85
C SER A 114 -1.20 -8.82 2.87
N ARG A 115 -2.21 -9.46 3.48
CA ARG A 115 -2.31 -10.94 3.56
C ARG A 115 -3.55 -11.44 2.83
N TRP A 116 -3.45 -12.67 2.32
CA TRP A 116 -4.63 -13.41 1.88
C TRP A 116 -5.48 -13.88 3.07
N GLN A 117 -6.79 -13.95 2.88
CA GLN A 117 -7.73 -14.42 3.90
C GLN A 117 -8.80 -15.31 3.27
N LEU A 118 -9.28 -16.29 4.04
CA LEU A 118 -10.36 -17.17 3.64
C LEU A 118 -11.52 -17.03 4.63
N GLN A 119 -12.72 -16.81 4.11
CA GLN A 119 -13.95 -16.84 4.88
C GLN A 119 -14.94 -17.79 4.22
N MET A 120 -15.63 -18.60 5.01
CA MET A 120 -16.65 -19.53 4.52
C MET A 120 -17.87 -19.51 5.42
N GLY A 121 -19.02 -19.83 4.86
CA GLY A 121 -20.23 -19.98 5.64
C GLY A 121 -21.32 -20.78 4.95
N LEU A 122 -22.27 -21.23 5.78
CA LEU A 122 -23.42 -22.02 5.38
C LEU A 122 -24.69 -21.33 5.88
N LYS A 123 -25.64 -21.10 4.98
CA LYS A 123 -26.96 -20.52 5.30
C LYS A 123 -28.06 -21.48 4.92
N TYR A 124 -29.04 -21.68 5.78
CA TYR A 124 -30.28 -22.39 5.46
C TYR A 124 -31.37 -21.42 5.03
N ARG A 125 -32.14 -21.75 4.00
CA ARG A 125 -33.30 -20.99 3.50
C ARG A 125 -34.50 -21.92 3.36
N PHE A 126 -35.61 -21.53 3.97
CA PHE A 126 -36.93 -22.11 3.78
C PHE A 126 -37.67 -21.42 2.63
#